data_AF-A0AAW4YD18-F1
#
_entry.id   AF-A0AAW4YD18-F1
#
_cell.length_a   1.000
_cell.length_b   1.000
_cell.length_c   1.000
_cell.angle_alpha   90.00
_cell.angle_beta   90.00
_cell.angle_gamma   90.00
#
_symmetry.space_group_name_H-M   'P 1'
#
loop_
_entity.id
_entity.type
_entity.pdbx_description
1 polymer ?
#
loop_
_entity_poly.entity_id
_entity_poly.type
_entity_poly.pdbx_seq_one_letter_code
_entity_poly.pdbx_strand_id
1 'polypeptide(L)'
;SWRVPFIIIVGIALVAFIFGLISISSYNEVKYTKLDKRSVMYSTIGFGLMLYAFSSAGDLGFTSPVVIGAMIISSIIIYLFIRRQFNISNALLNLSVFKNRTFALCTISSMIIMMSMVGPALLIPLYVQNSLALSALLSGLVIMPGAIINGIMSVFTGKFY
;
A
#
# COMPACT_ATOMS: atom_id res chain seq x y z
N SER A 1 28.09 -0.27 1.08
CA SER A 1 27.50 -0.11 -0.26
C SER A 1 26.01 -0.41 -0.24
N TRP A 2 25.18 0.47 -0.82
CA TRP A 2 23.71 0.40 -0.81
C TRP A 2 23.09 -0.83 -1.48
N ARG A 3 23.89 -1.62 -2.22
CA ARG A 3 23.44 -2.82 -2.96
C ARG A 3 23.26 -4.07 -2.07
N VAL A 4 23.94 -4.12 -0.93
CA VAL A 4 23.96 -5.31 -0.05
C VAL A 4 22.55 -5.66 0.49
N PRO A 5 21.74 -4.70 0.97
CA PRO A 5 20.35 -4.97 1.37
C PRO A 5 19.50 -5.54 0.22
N PHE A 6 19.65 -5.02 -1.00
CA PHE A 6 18.91 -5.51 -2.16
C PHE A 6 19.25 -6.96 -2.51
N ILE A 7 20.54 -7.33 -2.46
CA ILE A 7 20.99 -8.70 -2.75
C ILE A 7 20.43 -9.69 -1.72
N ILE A 8 20.40 -9.30 -0.44
CA ILE A 8 19.82 -10.12 0.63
C ILE A 8 18.32 -10.32 0.41
N ILE A 9 17.58 -9.26 0.09
CA ILE A 9 16.13 -9.34 -0.20
C ILE A 9 15.86 -10.25 -1.40
N VAL A 10 16.66 -10.15 -2.47
CA VAL A 10 16.54 -11.02 -3.65
C VAL A 10 16.73 -12.49 -3.27
N GLY A 11 17.73 -12.81 -2.45
CA GLY A 11 17.96 -14.18 -1.98
C GLY A 11 16.77 -14.74 -1.20
N ILE A 12 16.25 -13.97 -0.25
CA ILE A 12 15.07 -14.36 0.55
C ILE A 12 13.85 -14.56 -0.36
N ALA A 13 13.62 -13.64 -1.31
CA ALA A 13 12.52 -13.73 -2.26
C ALA A 13 12.63 -14.99 -3.15
N LEU A 14 13.84 -15.37 -3.56
CA LEU A 14 14.08 -16.57 -4.36
C LEU A 14 13.75 -17.85 -3.58
N VAL A 15 14.17 -17.92 -2.31
CA VAL A 15 13.84 -19.05 -1.42
C VAL A 15 12.33 -19.14 -1.23
N ALA A 16 11.67 -18.03 -0.91
CA ALA A 16 10.22 -17.99 -0.76
C ALA A 16 9.47 -18.40 -2.04
N PHE A 17 9.97 -17.99 -3.21
CA PHE A 17 9.41 -18.37 -4.51
C PHE A 17 9.52 -19.87 -4.76
N ILE A 18 10.68 -20.47 -4.49
CA ILE A 18 10.90 -21.93 -4.62
C ILE A 18 9.96 -22.69 -3.67
N PHE A 19 9.86 -22.27 -2.41
CA PHE A 19 8.90 -22.86 -1.46
C PHE A 19 7.45 -22.70 -1.90
N GLY A 20 7.10 -21.54 -2.45
CA GLY A 20 5.77 -21.27 -3.01
C GLY A 20 5.40 -22.25 -4.11
N LEU A 21 6.33 -22.54 -5.03
CA LEU A 21 6.12 -23.51 -6.12
C LEU A 21 5.89 -24.94 -5.60
N ILE A 22 6.52 -25.31 -4.49
CA ILE A 22 6.43 -26.67 -3.93
C ILE A 22 5.18 -26.81 -3.03
N SER A 23 4.82 -25.75 -2.30
CA SER A 23 3.84 -25.82 -1.22
C SER A 23 2.43 -25.31 -1.60
N ILE A 24 2.30 -24.51 -2.66
CA ILE A 24 0.99 -24.15 -3.22
C ILE A 24 0.51 -25.33 -4.07
N SER A 25 -0.29 -26.20 -3.47
CA SER A 25 -1.15 -27.09 -4.25
C SER A 25 -2.45 -26.34 -4.58
N SER A 26 -2.92 -26.41 -5.81
CA SER A 26 -4.10 -25.65 -6.24
C SER A 26 -5.39 -26.39 -5.83
N TYR A 27 -5.85 -26.17 -4.59
CA TYR A 27 -7.03 -26.87 -4.04
C TYR A 27 -8.38 -26.27 -4.48
N ASN A 28 -8.40 -25.10 -5.11
CA ASN A 28 -9.63 -24.38 -5.45
C ASN A 28 -9.98 -24.52 -6.94
N GLU A 29 -11.26 -24.80 -7.22
CA GLU A 29 -11.82 -24.74 -8.58
C GLU A 29 -11.52 -23.37 -9.20
N VAL A 30 -10.95 -23.38 -10.41
CA VAL A 30 -10.65 -22.18 -11.18
C VAL A 30 -11.97 -21.52 -11.58
N LYS A 31 -12.50 -20.62 -10.74
CA LYS A 31 -13.60 -19.74 -11.13
C LYS A 31 -13.10 -18.82 -12.23
N TYR A 32 -13.57 -19.06 -13.45
CA TYR A 32 -13.39 -18.18 -14.61
C TYR A 32 -14.16 -16.87 -14.42
N THR A 33 -13.69 -16.04 -13.51
CA THR A 33 -14.15 -14.65 -13.41
C THR A 33 -13.55 -13.90 -14.59
N LYS A 34 -14.39 -13.44 -15.53
CA LYS A 34 -13.96 -12.55 -16.61
C LYS A 34 -13.48 -11.24 -15.99
N LEU A 35 -12.17 -11.12 -15.85
CA LEU A 35 -11.50 -9.93 -15.34
C LEU A 35 -11.83 -8.75 -16.26
N ASP A 36 -12.52 -7.73 -15.75
CA ASP A 36 -12.82 -6.53 -16.53
C ASP A 36 -11.53 -5.72 -16.74
N LYS A 37 -10.84 -6.00 -17.84
CA LYS A 37 -9.60 -5.34 -18.28
C LYS A 37 -9.74 -3.81 -18.30
N ARG A 38 -10.93 -3.26 -18.60
CA ARG A 38 -11.17 -1.81 -18.61
C ARG A 38 -11.18 -1.24 -17.20
N SER A 39 -11.83 -1.94 -16.26
CA SER A 39 -11.84 -1.54 -14.85
C SER A 39 -10.43 -1.59 -14.24
N VAL A 40 -9.61 -2.58 -14.60
CA VAL A 40 -8.20 -2.62 -14.21
C VAL A 40 -7.45 -1.40 -14.74
N MET A 41 -7.61 -1.06 -16.02
CA MET A 41 -6.95 0.10 -16.62
C MET A 41 -7.34 1.41 -15.92
N TYR A 42 -8.63 1.63 -15.64
CA TYR A 42 -9.07 2.82 -14.90
C TYR A 42 -8.54 2.87 -13.47
N SER A 43 -8.47 1.73 -12.77
CA SER A 43 -7.91 1.67 -11.41
C SER A 43 -6.42 2.00 -11.41
N THR A 44 -5.63 1.35 -12.27
CA THR A 44 -4.19 1.58 -12.37
C THR A 44 -3.87 3.02 -12.75
N ILE A 45 -4.58 3.58 -13.72
CA ILE A 45 -4.37 4.97 -14.15
C ILE A 45 -4.86 5.95 -13.08
N GLY A 46 -6.07 5.75 -12.53
CA GLY A 46 -6.66 6.65 -11.54
C GLY A 46 -5.83 6.72 -10.26
N PHE A 47 -5.53 5.57 -9.65
CA PHE A 47 -4.70 5.52 -8.44
C PHE A 47 -3.24 5.90 -8.72
N GLY A 48 -2.71 5.54 -9.89
CA GLY A 48 -1.34 5.92 -10.30
C GLY A 48 -1.18 7.44 -10.43
N LEU A 49 -2.11 8.12 -11.12
CA LEU A 49 -2.09 9.59 -11.20
C LEU A 49 -2.34 10.25 -9.84
N MET A 50 -3.22 9.68 -9.00
CA MET A 50 -3.45 10.19 -7.64
C MET A 50 -2.16 10.14 -6.81
N LEU A 51 -1.46 8.99 -6.86
CA LEU A 51 -0.18 8.81 -6.18
C LEU A 51 0.88 9.77 -6.72
N TYR A 52 0.95 9.93 -8.05
CA TYR A 52 1.85 10.89 -8.69
C TYR A 52 1.56 12.32 -8.23
N ALA A 53 0.29 12.73 -8.18
CA ALA A 53 -0.09 14.06 -7.73
C ALA A 53 0.35 14.32 -6.28
N PHE A 54 0.15 13.37 -5.37
CA PHE A 54 0.63 13.48 -3.98
C PHE A 54 2.15 13.49 -3.88
N SER A 55 2.85 12.64 -4.66
CA SER A 55 4.30 12.62 -4.69
C SER A 55 4.87 13.94 -5.19
N SER A 56 4.35 14.47 -6.30
CA SER A 56 4.75 15.75 -6.88
C SER A 56 4.35 16.95 -6.01
N ALA A 57 3.27 16.85 -5.22
CA ALA A 57 2.90 17.90 -4.27
C ALA A 57 3.96 18.09 -3.17
N GLY A 58 4.69 17.04 -2.80
CA GLY A 58 5.80 17.10 -1.85
C GLY A 58 6.97 17.94 -2.37
N ASP A 59 7.27 17.85 -3.67
CA ASP A 59 8.43 18.52 -4.27
C ASP A 59 8.09 19.91 -4.87
N LEU A 60 6.98 20.00 -5.61
CA LEU A 60 6.57 21.20 -6.37
C LEU A 60 5.56 22.07 -5.62
N GLY A 61 5.02 21.58 -4.51
CA GLY A 61 3.96 22.22 -3.73
C GLY A 61 2.55 22.00 -4.32
N PHE A 62 1.55 22.12 -3.44
CA PHE A 62 0.13 21.91 -3.78
C PHE A 62 -0.44 22.94 -4.77
N THR A 63 0.23 24.08 -4.97
CA THR A 63 -0.21 25.17 -5.86
C THR A 63 0.26 24.98 -7.31
N SER A 64 1.10 23.98 -7.59
CA SER A 64 1.59 23.75 -8.96
C SER A 64 0.44 23.35 -9.89
N PRO A 65 0.31 23.98 -11.09
CA PRO A 65 -0.70 23.63 -12.08
C PRO A 65 -0.66 22.15 -12.48
N VAL A 66 0.53 21.53 -12.45
CA VAL A 66 0.73 20.11 -12.75
C VAL A 66 0.09 19.23 -11.68
N VAL A 67 0.25 19.58 -10.40
CA VAL A 67 -0.31 18.83 -9.27
C VAL A 67 -1.84 18.96 -9.27
N ILE A 68 -2.36 20.17 -9.44
CA ILE A 68 -3.80 20.43 -9.50
C ILE A 68 -4.42 19.70 -10.70
N GLY A 69 -3.80 19.79 -11.87
CA GLY A 69 -4.24 19.06 -13.07
C GLY A 69 -4.26 17.55 -12.85
N ALA A 70 -3.20 16.99 -12.28
CA ALA A 70 -3.12 15.56 -11.97
C ALA A 70 -4.17 15.12 -10.94
N MET A 71 -4.43 15.91 -9.89
CA MET A 71 -5.48 15.63 -8.90
C MET A 71 -6.88 15.67 -9.51
N ILE A 72 -7.17 16.64 -10.38
CA ILE A 72 -8.48 16.75 -11.04
C ILE A 72 -8.68 15.55 -11.97
N ILE A 73 -7.69 15.24 -12.80
CA ILE A 73 -7.76 14.13 -13.76
C ILE A 73 -7.89 12.79 -13.04
N SER A 74 -7.09 12.54 -11.99
CA SER A 74 -7.18 11.30 -11.21
C SER A 74 -8.56 11.16 -10.55
N SER A 75 -9.09 12.23 -9.98
CA SER A 75 -10.41 12.24 -9.33
C SER A 75 -11.54 11.93 -10.31
N ILE A 76 -11.48 12.48 -11.53
CA ILE A 76 -12.44 12.16 -12.61
C ILE A 76 -12.35 10.68 -13.01
N ILE A 77 -11.14 10.14 -13.18
CA ILE A 77 -10.93 8.74 -13.58
C ILE A 77 -11.42 7.78 -12.49
N ILE A 78 -11.13 8.09 -11.22
CA ILE A 78 -11.61 7.31 -10.07
C ILE A 78 -13.13 7.38 -9.97
N TYR A 79 -13.74 8.55 -10.17
CA TYR A 79 -15.20 8.68 -10.17
C TYR A 79 -15.85 7.84 -11.27
N LEU A 80 -15.29 7.86 -12.49
CA LEU A 80 -15.74 7.00 -13.59
C LEU A 80 -15.58 5.51 -13.27
N PHE A 81 -14.47 5.13 -12.63
CA PHE A 81 -14.23 3.76 -12.16
C PHE A 81 -15.27 3.32 -11.12
N ILE A 82 -15.56 4.16 -10.12
CA ILE A 82 -16.55 3.89 -9.07
C ILE A 82 -17.93 3.70 -9.69
N ARG A 83 -18.37 4.64 -10.54
CA ARG A 83 -19.68 4.56 -11.22
C ARG A 83 -19.78 3.30 -12.08
N ARG A 84 -18.69 2.91 -12.74
CA ARG A 84 -18.64 1.69 -13.55
C ARG A 84 -18.69 0.43 -12.68
N GLN A 85 -18.01 0.39 -11.53
CA GLN A 85 -18.04 -0.75 -10.60
C GLN A 85 -19.44 -1.04 -10.08
N PHE A 86 -20.26 -0.01 -9.82
CA PHE A 86 -21.65 -0.20 -9.40
C PHE A 86 -22.56 -0.82 -10.47
N ASN A 87 -22.18 -0.75 -11.75
CA ASN A 87 -23.04 -1.18 -12.86
C ASN A 87 -22.60 -2.53 -13.49
N ILE A 88 -21.50 -3.12 -13.00
CA ILE A 88 -20.96 -4.39 -13.50
C ILE A 88 -21.36 -5.52 -12.56
N SER A 89 -21.89 -6.61 -13.13
CA SER A 89 -22.29 -7.83 -12.39
C SER A 89 -21.12 -8.59 -11.76
N ASN A 90 -19.94 -8.56 -12.38
CA ASN A 90 -18.68 -9.10 -11.86
C ASN A 90 -17.74 -7.96 -11.42
N ALA A 91 -18.16 -7.21 -10.39
CA ALA A 91 -17.36 -6.13 -9.83
C ALA A 91 -16.06 -6.67 -9.23
N LEU A 92 -14.91 -6.14 -9.66
CA LEU A 92 -13.60 -6.45 -9.05
C LEU A 92 -13.55 -5.96 -7.60
N LEU A 93 -14.30 -4.89 -7.30
CA LEU A 93 -14.38 -4.28 -5.98
C LEU A 93 -15.86 -4.05 -5.70
N ASN A 94 -16.45 -4.87 -4.82
CA ASN A 94 -17.87 -4.74 -4.50
C ASN A 94 -18.08 -3.54 -3.56
N LEU A 95 -18.26 -2.36 -4.16
CA LEU A 95 -18.48 -1.12 -3.43
C LEU A 95 -19.81 -1.09 -2.68
N SER A 96 -20.71 -2.05 -2.93
CA SER A 96 -21.99 -2.18 -2.21
C SER A 96 -21.78 -2.50 -0.73
N VAL A 97 -20.64 -3.09 -0.35
CA VAL A 97 -20.31 -3.41 1.05
C VAL A 97 -20.10 -2.13 1.88
N PHE A 98 -19.62 -1.05 1.25
CA PHE A 98 -19.50 0.27 1.90
C PHE A 98 -20.86 0.93 2.20
N LYS A 99 -21.96 0.41 1.65
CA LYS A 99 -23.32 0.85 2.05
C LYS A 99 -23.62 0.50 3.50
N ASN A 100 -22.96 -0.51 4.05
CA ASN A 100 -23.01 -0.80 5.48
C ASN A 100 -22.10 0.17 6.25
N ARG A 101 -22.71 1.03 7.10
CA ARG A 101 -21.98 2.01 7.93
C ARG A 101 -20.90 1.36 8.79
N THR A 102 -21.14 0.18 9.35
CA THR A 102 -20.16 -0.51 10.19
C THR A 102 -18.93 -0.89 9.38
N PHE A 103 -19.11 -1.42 8.16
CA PHE A 103 -17.98 -1.74 7.28
C PHE A 103 -17.20 -0.50 6.85
N ALA A 104 -17.91 0.59 6.51
CA ALA A 104 -17.29 1.85 6.15
C ALA A 104 -16.46 2.44 7.31
N LEU A 105 -17.02 2.44 8.53
CA LEU A 105 -16.32 2.89 9.73
C LEU A 105 -15.10 2.03 10.03
N CYS A 106 -15.23 0.69 10.02
CA CYS A 106 -14.10 -0.22 10.22
C CYS A 106 -12.99 0.00 9.18
N THR A 107 -13.37 0.26 7.93
CA THR A 107 -12.40 0.52 6.85
C THR A 107 -11.69 1.86 7.06
N ILE A 108 -12.42 2.93 7.37
CA ILE A 108 -11.83 4.25 7.64
C ILE A 108 -10.92 4.18 8.87
N SER A 109 -11.35 3.51 9.94
CA SER A 109 -10.51 3.29 11.12
C SER A 109 -9.24 2.52 10.76
N SER A 110 -9.34 1.47 9.94
CA SER A 110 -8.16 0.72 9.48
C SER A 110 -7.22 1.58 8.64
N MET A 111 -7.75 2.45 7.77
CA MET A 111 -6.96 3.42 7.00
C MET A 111 -6.22 4.41 7.91
N ILE A 112 -6.91 4.96 8.92
CA ILE A 112 -6.29 5.88 9.90
C ILE A 112 -5.18 5.17 10.66
N ILE A 113 -5.43 3.95 11.14
CA ILE A 113 -4.42 3.15 11.85
C ILE A 113 -3.20 2.94 10.94
N MET A 114 -3.40 2.54 9.68
CA MET A 114 -2.28 2.39 8.74
C MET A 114 -1.52 3.70 8.50
N MET A 115 -2.20 4.83 8.31
CA MET A 115 -1.54 6.13 8.15
C MET A 115 -0.72 6.50 9.40
N SER A 116 -1.27 6.28 10.59
CA SER A 116 -0.59 6.51 11.86
C SER A 116 0.62 5.58 12.07
N MET A 117 0.61 4.38 11.49
CA MET A 117 1.76 3.47 11.55
C MET A 117 2.85 3.83 10.53
N VAL A 118 2.48 4.11 9.28
CA VAL A 118 3.45 4.33 8.18
C VAL A 118 4.11 5.72 8.29
N GLY A 119 3.37 6.75 8.71
CA GLY A 119 3.88 8.11 8.80
C GLY A 119 5.15 8.24 9.66
N PRO A 120 5.11 7.83 10.95
CA PRO A 120 6.28 7.86 11.82
C PRO A 120 7.43 6.96 11.34
N ALA A 121 7.11 5.82 10.73
CA ALA A 121 8.13 4.89 10.22
C ALA A 121 9.01 5.52 9.12
N LEU A 122 8.48 6.49 8.37
CA LEU A 122 9.23 7.27 7.38
C LEU A 122 9.80 8.57 7.96
N LEU A 123 9.02 9.29 8.77
CA LEU A 123 9.42 10.60 9.32
C LEU A 123 10.58 10.49 10.32
N ILE A 124 10.57 9.50 11.21
CA ILE A 124 11.63 9.32 12.23
C ILE A 124 13.01 9.13 11.55
N PRO A 125 13.20 8.21 10.60
CA PRO A 125 14.49 8.07 9.95
C PRO A 125 14.92 9.32 9.18
N LEU A 126 13.99 9.95 8.46
CA LEU A 126 14.27 11.18 7.73
C LEU A 126 14.65 12.33 8.67
N TYR A 127 14.00 12.46 9.82
CA TYR A 127 14.32 13.48 10.83
C TYR A 127 15.70 13.23 11.45
N VAL A 128 16.00 11.99 11.82
CA VAL A 128 17.31 11.60 12.40
C VAL A 128 18.45 11.79 11.40
N GLN A 129 18.23 11.48 10.12
CA GLN A 129 19.26 11.60 9.09
C GLN A 129 19.44 13.03 8.58
N ASN A 130 18.34 13.75 8.29
CA ASN A 130 18.42 15.08 7.68
C ASN A 130 18.50 16.22 8.70
N SER A 131 17.77 16.16 9.82
CA SER A 131 17.73 17.25 10.81
C SER A 131 18.78 17.10 11.89
N LEU A 132 19.04 15.87 12.36
CA LEU A 132 20.07 15.58 13.36
C LEU A 132 21.44 15.27 12.76
N ALA A 133 21.55 15.18 11.42
CA ALA A 133 22.77 14.84 10.67
C ALA A 133 23.47 13.55 11.16
N LEU A 134 22.72 12.64 11.77
CA LEU A 134 23.25 11.39 12.29
C LEU A 134 23.36 10.34 11.18
N SER A 135 24.29 9.39 11.34
CA SER A 135 24.49 8.34 10.34
C SER A 135 23.25 7.45 10.18
N ALA A 136 23.07 6.90 8.97
CA ALA A 136 21.99 5.96 8.67
C ALA A 136 21.96 4.73 9.61
N LEU A 137 23.11 4.36 10.20
CA LEU A 137 23.22 3.25 11.16
C LEU A 137 22.49 3.58 12.47
N LEU A 138 22.65 4.80 13.00
CA LEU A 138 21.97 5.25 14.21
C LEU A 138 20.45 5.39 13.98
N SER A 139 20.07 5.89 12.80
CA SER A 139 18.66 5.95 12.39
C SER A 139 18.00 4.56 12.36
N GLY A 140 18.69 3.56 11.80
CA GLY A 140 18.23 2.17 11.83
C GLY A 140 18.13 1.61 13.25
N LEU A 141 19.10 1.94 14.13
CA LEU A 141 19.11 1.49 15.52
C LEU A 141 17.93 2.07 16.33
N VAL A 142 17.50 3.29 16.04
CA VAL A 142 16.33 3.94 16.69
C VAL A 142 15.01 3.24 16.31
N ILE A 143 14.90 2.73 15.09
CA ILE A 143 13.70 2.05 14.58
C ILE A 143 13.67 0.57 15.01
N MET A 144 14.84 -0.03 15.24
CA MET A 144 15.01 -1.45 15.56
C MET A 144 14.19 -1.93 16.77
N PRO A 145 14.10 -1.21 17.92
CA PRO A 145 13.23 -1.60 19.03
C PRO A 145 11.77 -1.73 18.63
N GLY A 146 11.26 -0.80 17.81
CA GLY A 146 9.88 -0.84 17.33
C GLY A 146 9.59 -2.04 16.42
N ALA A 147 10.57 -2.41 15.58
CA ALA A 147 10.48 -3.61 14.75
C ALA A 147 10.53 -4.90 15.58
N ILE A 148 11.38 -4.97 16.61
CA ILE A 148 11.47 -6.13 17.52
C ILE A 148 10.16 -6.31 18.28
N ILE A 149 9.62 -5.24 18.86
CA ILE A 149 8.34 -5.29 19.58
C ILE A 149 7.21 -5.75 18.65
N ASN A 150 7.15 -5.25 17.40
CA ASN A 150 6.20 -5.72 16.41
C ASN A 150 6.36 -7.22 16.09
N GLY A 151 7.60 -7.68 15.91
CA GLY A 151 7.90 -9.09 15.64
C GLY A 151 7.46 -10.00 16.79
N ILE A 152 7.76 -9.63 18.03
CA ILE A 152 7.34 -10.36 19.22
C ILE A 152 5.81 -10.37 19.32
N MET A 153 5.16 -9.21 19.17
CA MET A 153 3.70 -9.11 19.19
C MET A 153 3.03 -9.94 18.10
N SER A 154 3.63 -10.07 16.91
CA SER A 154 3.11 -10.92 15.85
C SER A 154 3.01 -12.40 16.27
N VAL A 155 3.95 -12.89 17.10
CA VAL A 155 3.91 -14.26 17.64
C VAL A 155 2.81 -14.41 18.68
N PHE A 156 2.61 -13.41 19.53
CA PHE A 156 1.53 -13.42 20.53
C PHE A 156 0.15 -13.36 19.87
N THR A 157 -0.06 -12.42 18.95
CA THR A 157 -1.34 -12.29 18.22
C THR A 157 -1.68 -13.55 17.43
N GLY A 158 -0.68 -14.19 16.80
CA GLY A 158 -0.87 -15.46 16.10
C GLY A 158 -1.20 -16.66 17.00
N LYS A 159 -1.02 -16.57 18.32
CA LYS A 159 -1.48 -17.58 19.29
C LYS A 159 -2.92 -17.36 19.77
N PHE A 160 -3.46 -16.16 19.61
CA PHE A 160 -4.81 -15.80 20.06
C PHE A 160 -5.89 -15.94 18.97
N TYR A 161 -5.50 -16.31 17.75
CA TYR A 161 -6.38 -16.55 16.59
C TYR A 161 -6.35 -18.03 16.22
#